data_AF-A0A4Z0BM07-F1
#
_entry.id   AF-A0A4Z0BM07-F1
#
_cell.length_a   1.000
_cell.length_b   1.000
_cell.length_c   1.000
_cell.angle_alpha   90.00
_cell.angle_beta   90.00
_cell.angle_gamma   90.00
#
_symmetry.space_group_name_H-M   'P 1'
#
loop_
_entity.id
_entity.type
_entity.pdbx_description
1 polymer ?
#
loop_
_entity_poly.entity_id
_entity_poly.type
_entity_poly.pdbx_seq_one_letter_code
_entity_poly.pdbx_strand_id
1 'polypeptide(L)'
;MQIRTRLQHTWATAVETVGTFLSQALKSSLGEADWLRFFALMGSVFAAKEDCPPVPNTPVHFRELTDEIQDIEARLNVRYALAMYQHAIQVVRKGKKSDHYHLLTLEPAKGMMTVRGFPRSQLVEASEEYLKAEAETAKTPGSEAVLVSVDAFTSLERAYPNYFLDTTVFLRELEQAVTSR
;
A
#
# COMPACT_ATOMS: atom_id res chain seq x y z
N MET A 1 16.04 -8.38 -19.94
CA MET A 1 14.79 -9.02 -19.52
C MET A 1 14.90 -9.41 -18.06
N GLN A 2 13.99 -8.96 -17.19
CA GLN A 2 13.91 -9.46 -15.81
C GLN A 2 12.93 -10.63 -15.77
N ILE A 3 13.39 -11.81 -15.34
CA ILE A 3 12.53 -12.97 -15.06
C ILE A 3 12.19 -12.90 -13.57
N ARG A 4 10.90 -12.86 -13.23
CA ARG A 4 10.42 -12.84 -11.85
C ARG A 4 9.38 -13.94 -11.67
N THR A 5 9.38 -14.58 -10.52
CA THR A 5 8.29 -15.48 -10.13
C THR A 5 7.00 -14.70 -9.89
N ARG A 6 5.87 -15.41 -9.82
CA ARG A 6 4.57 -14.78 -9.50
C ARG A 6 4.59 -14.11 -8.12
N LEU A 7 5.25 -14.70 -7.12
CA LEU A 7 5.34 -14.13 -5.77
C LEU A 7 6.25 -12.89 -5.73
N GLN A 8 7.41 -12.94 -6.39
CA GLN A 8 8.30 -11.77 -6.51
C GLN A 8 7.64 -10.60 -7.25
N HIS A 9 6.85 -10.90 -8.28
CA HIS A 9 6.05 -9.89 -8.95
C HIS A 9 4.98 -9.32 -8.02
N THR A 10 4.21 -10.17 -7.34
CA THR A 10 3.16 -9.77 -6.38
C THR A 10 3.71 -8.88 -5.27
N TRP A 11 4.86 -9.24 -4.70
CA TRP A 11 5.55 -8.44 -3.69
C TRP A 11 5.94 -7.07 -4.25
N ALA A 12 6.59 -7.03 -5.42
CA ALA A 12 7.04 -5.78 -6.02
C ALA A 12 5.87 -4.85 -6.39
N THR A 13 4.74 -5.41 -6.82
CA THR A 13 3.51 -4.64 -7.10
C THR A 13 2.94 -4.03 -5.83
N ALA A 14 2.90 -4.79 -4.73
CA ALA A 14 2.42 -4.27 -3.44
C ALA A 14 3.32 -3.14 -2.92
N VAL A 15 4.66 -3.32 -2.97
CA VAL A 15 5.63 -2.29 -2.57
C VAL A 15 5.46 -1.00 -3.39
N GLU A 16 5.29 -1.12 -4.71
CA GLU A 16 5.11 0.06 -5.59
C GLU A 16 3.77 0.74 -5.38
N THR A 17 2.72 -0.05 -5.15
CA THR A 17 1.39 0.50 -4.84
C THR A 17 1.51 1.38 -3.61
N VAL A 18 1.96 0.80 -2.49
CA VAL A 18 2.06 1.52 -1.23
C VAL A 18 3.03 2.71 -1.36
N GLY A 19 4.17 2.52 -2.00
CA GLY A 19 5.14 3.59 -2.21
C GLY A 19 4.58 4.76 -3.03
N THR A 20 3.82 4.47 -4.08
CA THR A 20 3.20 5.51 -4.92
C THR A 20 2.11 6.26 -4.17
N PHE A 21 1.28 5.56 -3.40
CA PHE A 21 0.24 6.22 -2.61
C PHE A 21 0.84 7.04 -1.48
N LEU A 22 1.77 6.49 -0.70
CA LEU A 22 2.41 7.23 0.38
C LEU A 22 3.40 8.31 -0.11
N SER A 23 3.62 8.41 -1.42
CA SER A 23 4.72 9.21 -2.00
C SER A 23 6.08 8.88 -1.37
N GLN A 24 6.26 7.61 -0.97
CA GLN A 24 7.47 7.08 -0.36
C GLN A 24 8.21 6.21 -1.38
N ALA A 25 9.53 6.40 -1.49
CA ALA A 25 10.37 5.55 -2.33
C ALA A 25 10.72 4.23 -1.61
N LEU A 26 9.71 3.45 -1.23
CA LEU A 26 9.85 2.20 -0.46
C LEU A 26 10.75 1.18 -1.15
N LYS A 27 10.77 1.16 -2.49
CA LYS A 27 11.71 0.34 -3.27
C LYS A 27 13.18 0.72 -3.13
N SER A 28 13.45 1.99 -2.82
CA SER A 28 14.80 2.50 -2.54
C SER A 28 15.12 2.43 -1.04
N SER A 29 14.31 1.69 -0.26
CA SER A 29 14.39 1.65 1.21
C SER A 29 14.20 3.02 1.87
N LEU A 30 13.47 3.92 1.22
CA LEU A 30 13.18 5.27 1.70
C LEU A 30 11.68 5.38 1.99
N GLY A 31 11.32 5.42 3.26
CA GLY A 31 9.94 5.54 3.70
C GLY A 31 9.80 5.25 5.18
N GLU A 32 8.56 5.10 5.62
CA GLU A 32 8.25 4.82 7.01
C GLU A 32 8.84 3.47 7.45
N ALA A 33 9.46 3.46 8.63
CA ALA A 33 10.18 2.29 9.14
C ALA A 33 9.27 1.06 9.26
N ASP A 34 8.00 1.26 9.65
CA ASP A 34 7.02 0.18 9.79
C ASP A 34 6.68 -0.43 8.43
N TRP A 35 6.50 0.36 7.38
CA TRP A 35 6.26 -0.14 6.02
C TRP A 35 7.47 -0.89 5.46
N LEU A 36 8.68 -0.35 5.65
CA LEU A 36 9.91 -1.03 5.25
C LEU A 36 10.07 -2.37 5.96
N ARG A 37 9.79 -2.39 7.27
CA ARG A 37 9.87 -3.61 8.08
C ARG A 37 8.82 -4.63 7.63
N PHE A 38 7.58 -4.21 7.44
CA PHE A 38 6.49 -5.04 6.93
C PHE A 38 6.87 -5.74 5.63
N PHE A 39 7.36 -4.98 4.64
CA PHE A 39 7.73 -5.54 3.34
C PHE A 39 8.95 -6.47 3.41
N ALA A 40 9.91 -6.22 4.31
CA ALA A 40 11.03 -7.12 4.54
C ALA A 40 10.54 -8.47 5.09
N LEU A 41 9.65 -8.46 6.10
CA LEU A 41 9.09 -9.68 6.70
C LEU A 41 8.26 -10.47 5.68
N MET A 42 7.39 -9.80 4.92
CA MET A 42 6.64 -10.44 3.83
C MET A 42 7.55 -11.00 2.73
N GLY A 43 8.70 -10.36 2.49
CA GLY A 43 9.74 -10.89 1.60
C GLY A 43 10.27 -12.25 2.08
N SER A 44 10.50 -12.40 3.39
CA SER A 44 10.93 -13.68 3.98
C SER A 44 9.86 -14.76 3.94
N VAL A 45 8.58 -14.40 4.08
CA VAL A 45 7.46 -15.34 3.87
C VAL A 45 7.49 -15.87 2.43
N PHE A 46 7.70 -15.00 1.45
CA PHE A 46 7.73 -15.41 0.04
C PHE A 46 8.97 -16.23 -0.27
N ALA A 47 10.13 -15.86 0.29
CA ALA A 47 11.35 -16.65 0.18
C ALA A 47 11.17 -18.06 0.74
N ALA A 48 10.55 -18.21 1.91
CA ALA A 48 10.25 -19.52 2.49
C ALA A 48 9.35 -20.38 1.60
N LYS A 49 8.36 -19.77 0.92
CA LYS A 49 7.48 -20.46 -0.05
C LYS A 49 8.19 -20.86 -1.35
N GLU A 50 9.32 -20.23 -1.66
CA GLU A 50 10.14 -20.50 -2.84
C GLU A 50 11.41 -21.31 -2.50
N ASP A 51 11.48 -21.92 -1.31
CA ASP A 51 12.66 -22.63 -0.80
C ASP A 51 13.96 -21.79 -0.86
N CYS A 52 13.82 -20.48 -0.68
CA CYS A 52 14.89 -19.50 -0.72
C CYS A 52 15.28 -19.03 0.69
N PRO A 53 16.53 -18.59 0.90
CA PRO A 53 16.95 -18.00 2.17
C PRO A 53 16.11 -16.77 2.56
N PRO A 54 15.83 -16.55 3.85
CA PRO A 54 15.08 -15.39 4.31
C PRO A 54 15.83 -14.08 4.04
N VAL A 55 15.08 -12.99 3.96
CA VAL A 55 15.64 -11.64 3.82
C VAL A 55 16.53 -11.33 5.04
N PRO A 56 17.73 -10.73 4.86
CA PRO A 56 18.58 -10.35 5.98
C PRO A 56 17.85 -9.53 7.05
N ASN A 57 18.25 -9.71 8.31
CA ASN A 57 17.65 -9.07 9.48
C ASN A 57 16.17 -9.40 9.73
N THR A 58 15.62 -10.47 9.15
CA THR A 58 14.28 -10.97 9.48
C THR A 58 14.36 -12.24 10.33
N PRO A 59 13.32 -12.57 11.13
CA PRO A 59 13.29 -13.80 11.90
C PRO A 59 13.38 -15.04 11.00
N VAL A 60 14.16 -16.03 11.43
CA VAL A 60 14.29 -17.33 10.74
C VAL A 60 13.15 -18.27 11.14
N HIS A 61 12.68 -18.14 12.39
CA HIS A 61 11.57 -18.94 12.89
C HIS A 61 10.24 -18.39 12.37
N PHE A 62 9.47 -19.25 11.71
CA PHE A 62 8.21 -18.86 11.08
C PHE A 62 7.24 -18.21 12.07
N ARG A 63 7.18 -18.70 13.32
CA ARG A 63 6.33 -18.11 14.36
C ARG A 63 6.70 -16.67 14.71
N GLU A 64 7.99 -16.41 14.94
CA GLU A 64 8.48 -15.05 15.24
C GLU A 64 8.22 -14.11 14.06
N LEU A 65 8.42 -14.61 12.84
CA LEU A 65 8.12 -13.89 11.60
C LEU A 65 6.64 -13.52 11.52
N THR A 66 5.73 -14.46 11.77
CA THR A 66 4.29 -14.22 11.69
C THR A 66 3.76 -13.34 12.80
N ASP A 67 4.31 -13.46 14.01
CA ASP A 67 3.92 -12.62 15.16
C ASP A 67 4.30 -11.16 14.88
N GLU A 68 5.52 -10.92 14.38
CA GLU A 68 5.97 -9.57 14.02
C GLU A 68 5.18 -8.98 12.84
N ILE A 69 4.83 -9.81 11.84
CA ILE A 69 3.95 -9.38 10.73
C ILE A 69 2.60 -8.95 11.27
N GLN A 70 1.99 -9.70 12.20
CA GLN A 70 0.68 -9.36 12.78
C GLN A 70 0.72 -8.03 13.52
N ASP A 71 1.76 -7.80 14.32
CA ASP A 71 1.92 -6.57 15.09
C ASP A 71 2.04 -5.35 14.17
N ILE A 72 2.83 -5.45 13.09
CA ILE A 72 2.99 -4.34 12.14
C ILE A 72 1.73 -4.17 11.27
N GLU A 73 1.12 -5.28 10.83
CA GLU A 73 -0.10 -5.26 10.02
C GLU A 73 -1.24 -4.54 10.74
N ALA A 74 -1.41 -4.81 12.04
CA ALA A 74 -2.40 -4.16 12.88
C ALA A 74 -2.13 -2.66 13.09
N ARG A 75 -0.86 -2.26 13.26
CA ARG A 75 -0.48 -0.85 13.41
C ARG A 75 -0.72 -0.05 12.13
N LEU A 76 -0.29 -0.58 10.99
CA LEU A 76 -0.40 0.07 9.69
C LEU A 76 -1.79 -0.09 9.04
N ASN A 77 -2.64 -0.97 9.56
CA ASN A 77 -3.91 -1.35 8.95
C ASN A 77 -3.75 -1.73 7.46
N VAL A 78 -2.72 -2.53 7.15
CA VAL A 78 -2.28 -2.80 5.77
C VAL A 78 -3.43 -3.29 4.89
N ARG A 79 -4.30 -4.17 5.42
CA ARG A 79 -5.48 -4.66 4.69
C ARG A 79 -6.39 -3.52 4.24
N TYR A 80 -6.68 -2.58 5.14
CA TYR A 80 -7.54 -1.44 4.85
C TYR A 80 -6.87 -0.45 3.90
N ALA A 81 -5.59 -0.14 4.10
CA ALA A 81 -4.82 0.73 3.22
C ALA A 81 -4.78 0.17 1.79
N LEU A 82 -4.46 -1.11 1.62
CA LEU A 82 -4.43 -1.75 0.30
C LEU A 82 -5.81 -1.80 -0.36
N ALA A 83 -6.87 -2.12 0.39
CA ALA A 83 -8.24 -2.11 -0.13
C ALA A 83 -8.68 -0.70 -0.55
N MET A 84 -8.27 0.33 0.20
CA MET A 84 -8.51 1.72 -0.15
C MET A 84 -7.84 2.11 -1.44
N TYR A 85 -6.56 1.81 -1.59
CA TYR A 85 -5.81 2.11 -2.79
C TYR A 85 -6.48 1.47 -4.01
N GLN A 86 -6.84 0.19 -3.90
CA GLN A 86 -7.65 -0.53 -4.90
C GLN A 86 -8.95 0.19 -5.24
N HIS A 87 -9.72 0.58 -4.24
CA HIS A 87 -10.98 1.29 -4.46
C HIS A 87 -10.77 2.65 -5.13
N ALA A 88 -9.78 3.42 -4.69
CA ALA A 88 -9.46 4.71 -5.26
C ALA A 88 -9.12 4.61 -6.74
N ILE A 89 -8.32 3.63 -7.15
CA ILE A 89 -8.03 3.39 -8.57
C ILE A 89 -9.31 3.15 -9.37
N GLN A 90 -10.24 2.34 -8.84
CA GLN A 90 -11.52 2.10 -9.50
C GLN A 90 -12.35 3.39 -9.61
N VAL A 91 -12.33 4.22 -8.57
CA VAL A 91 -12.99 5.54 -8.56
C VAL A 91 -12.35 6.47 -9.59
N VAL A 92 -11.01 6.56 -9.66
CA VAL A 92 -10.29 7.35 -10.67
C VAL A 92 -10.67 6.89 -12.09
N ARG A 93 -10.69 5.58 -12.34
CA ARG A 93 -11.02 5.00 -13.65
C ARG A 93 -12.47 5.28 -14.08
N LYS A 94 -13.42 5.28 -13.14
CA LYS A 94 -14.84 5.53 -13.39
C LYS A 94 -15.22 7.02 -13.25
N GLY A 95 -14.33 7.81 -12.69
CA GLY A 95 -14.57 9.20 -12.29
C GLY A 95 -14.57 10.18 -13.45
N LYS A 96 -14.67 11.47 -13.11
CA LYS A 96 -14.64 12.53 -14.09
C LYS A 96 -13.21 12.69 -14.61
N LYS A 97 -13.05 12.72 -15.94
CA LYS A 97 -11.75 12.99 -16.60
C LYS A 97 -11.14 14.36 -16.24
N SER A 98 -11.93 15.27 -15.66
CA SER A 98 -11.48 16.59 -15.22
C SER A 98 -10.66 16.55 -13.94
N ASP A 99 -10.85 15.52 -13.12
CA ASP A 99 -10.22 15.42 -11.82
C ASP A 99 -8.77 14.96 -12.02
N HIS A 100 -7.83 15.69 -11.44
CA HIS A 100 -6.40 15.45 -11.60
C HIS A 100 -5.73 15.08 -10.27
N TYR A 101 -6.30 15.49 -9.15
CA TYR A 101 -5.84 15.12 -7.81
C TYR A 101 -6.95 14.36 -7.09
N HIS A 102 -6.56 13.36 -6.29
CA HIS A 102 -7.47 12.59 -5.47
C HIS A 102 -6.95 12.54 -4.04
N LEU A 103 -7.77 13.04 -3.11
CA LEU A 103 -7.55 12.90 -1.67
C LEU A 103 -8.23 11.62 -1.20
N LEU A 104 -7.44 10.73 -0.60
CA LEU A 104 -7.88 9.51 0.03
C LEU A 104 -7.81 9.70 1.54
N THR A 105 -8.84 9.29 2.26
CA THR A 105 -8.86 9.34 3.73
C THR A 105 -9.37 8.02 4.29
N LEU A 106 -8.56 7.41 5.15
CA LEU A 106 -8.80 6.12 5.79
C LEU A 106 -9.07 6.38 7.26
N GLU A 107 -10.22 5.94 7.74
CA GLU A 107 -10.58 6.05 9.15
C GLU A 107 -11.08 4.66 9.61
N PRO A 108 -10.18 3.71 9.92
CA PRO A 108 -10.56 2.35 10.27
C PRO A 108 -11.47 2.31 11.50
N ALA A 109 -11.22 3.19 12.48
CA ALA A 109 -12.04 3.34 13.68
C ALA A 109 -13.52 3.69 13.37
N LYS A 110 -13.77 4.38 12.24
CA LYS A 110 -15.12 4.71 11.77
C LYS A 110 -15.63 3.73 10.71
N GLY A 111 -14.81 2.76 10.28
CA GLY A 111 -15.09 1.93 9.11
C GLY A 111 -15.28 2.75 7.83
N MET A 112 -14.68 3.94 7.77
CA MET A 112 -14.88 4.88 6.68
C MET A 112 -13.65 5.01 5.81
N MET A 113 -13.91 5.11 4.51
CA MET A 113 -12.92 5.25 3.48
C MET A 113 -13.48 6.16 2.40
N THR A 114 -12.80 7.27 2.14
CA THR A 114 -13.31 8.29 1.22
C THR A 114 -12.28 8.62 0.15
N VAL A 115 -12.78 8.94 -1.04
CA VAL A 115 -11.98 9.38 -2.19
C VAL A 115 -12.63 10.63 -2.75
N ARG A 116 -11.94 11.77 -2.67
CA ARG A 116 -12.42 13.06 -3.19
C ARG A 116 -11.54 13.51 -4.34
N GLY A 117 -12.15 13.76 -5.50
CA GLY A 117 -11.47 14.27 -6.69
C GLY A 117 -11.47 15.79 -6.75
N PHE A 118 -10.35 16.35 -7.20
CA PHE A 118 -10.16 17.77 -7.44
C PHE A 118 -9.59 17.97 -8.85
N PRO A 119 -10.13 18.93 -9.64
CA PRO A 119 -9.57 19.32 -10.92
C PRO A 119 -8.19 19.97 -10.75
N ARG A 120 -7.41 20.01 -11.84
CA ARG A 120 -6.06 20.58 -11.83
C ARG A 120 -6.02 22.05 -11.37
N SER A 121 -7.10 22.80 -11.60
CA SER A 121 -7.26 24.19 -11.16
C SER A 121 -7.43 24.36 -9.65
N GLN A 122 -7.84 23.30 -8.93
CA GLN A 122 -8.10 23.32 -7.48
C GLN A 122 -6.93 22.72 -6.67
N LEU A 123 -5.69 22.83 -7.16
CA LEU A 123 -4.52 22.33 -6.43
C LEU A 123 -4.41 22.94 -5.02
N VAL A 124 -4.67 24.24 -4.88
CA VAL A 124 -4.58 24.92 -3.57
C VAL A 124 -5.60 24.33 -2.59
N GLU A 125 -6.85 24.17 -3.02
CA GLU A 125 -7.92 23.58 -2.22
C GLU A 125 -7.62 22.11 -1.85
N ALA A 126 -7.12 21.32 -2.81
CA ALA A 126 -6.73 19.93 -2.58
C ALA A 126 -5.63 19.80 -1.52
N SER A 127 -4.61 20.69 -1.57
CA SER A 127 -3.54 20.73 -0.59
C SER A 127 -4.03 21.17 0.80
N GLU A 128 -4.92 22.15 0.88
CA GLU A 128 -5.51 22.58 2.15
C GLU A 128 -6.36 21.48 2.80
N GLU A 129 -7.18 20.80 2.00
CA GLU A 129 -7.99 19.66 2.47
C GLU A 129 -7.11 18.47 2.89
N TYR A 130 -6.01 18.22 2.18
CA TYR A 130 -5.01 17.22 2.57
C TYR A 130 -4.40 17.54 3.93
N LEU A 131 -3.93 18.77 4.15
CA LEU A 131 -3.33 19.16 5.44
C LEU A 131 -4.31 19.03 6.61
N LYS A 132 -5.60 19.35 6.38
CA LYS A 132 -6.65 19.12 7.37
C LYS A 132 -6.84 17.64 7.64
N ALA A 133 -6.93 16.83 6.59
CA ALA A 133 -7.10 15.39 6.73
C ALA A 133 -5.92 14.75 7.47
N GLU A 134 -4.68 15.10 7.11
CA GLU A 134 -3.45 14.64 7.75
C GLU A 134 -3.43 14.97 9.26
N ALA A 135 -3.82 16.20 9.63
CA ALA A 135 -3.90 16.61 11.02
C ALA A 135 -4.98 15.86 11.82
N GLU A 136 -6.09 15.49 11.18
CA GLU A 136 -7.16 14.69 11.82
C GLU A 136 -6.79 13.21 11.91
N THR A 137 -6.16 12.64 10.88
CA THR A 137 -5.73 11.24 10.87
C THR A 137 -4.58 11.01 11.83
N ALA A 138 -3.68 11.97 12.01
CA ALA A 138 -2.61 11.91 13.01
C ALA A 138 -3.12 11.76 14.46
N LYS A 139 -4.36 12.15 14.75
CA LYS A 139 -4.98 11.99 16.08
C LYS A 139 -5.51 10.58 16.32
N THR A 140 -5.73 9.80 15.26
CA THR A 140 -6.38 8.49 15.32
C THR A 140 -5.43 7.42 14.79
N PRO A 141 -4.86 6.56 15.67
CA PRO A 141 -3.97 5.50 15.25
C PRO A 141 -4.58 4.65 14.13
N GLY A 142 -3.79 4.41 13.07
CA GLY A 142 -4.21 3.63 11.92
C GLY A 142 -5.04 4.39 10.87
N SER A 143 -5.39 5.65 11.13
CA SER A 143 -6.00 6.51 10.11
C SER A 143 -4.91 7.12 9.23
N GLU A 144 -5.20 7.28 7.95
CA GLU A 144 -4.22 7.69 6.95
C GLU A 144 -4.88 8.66 5.96
N ALA A 145 -4.17 9.72 5.59
CA ALA A 145 -4.61 10.67 4.57
C ALA A 145 -3.55 10.77 3.48
N VAL A 146 -3.96 10.68 2.23
CA VAL A 146 -3.04 10.64 1.09
C VAL A 146 -3.58 11.47 -0.06
N LEU A 147 -2.76 12.35 -0.61
CA LEU A 147 -3.08 13.09 -1.83
C LEU A 147 -2.24 12.57 -3.00
N VAL A 148 -2.90 12.11 -4.05
CA VAL A 148 -2.25 11.53 -5.24
C VAL A 148 -2.76 12.18 -6.53
N SER A 149 -1.88 12.31 -7.52
CA SER A 149 -2.25 12.82 -8.85
C SER A 149 -2.54 11.70 -9.83
N VAL A 150 -3.38 11.96 -10.84
CA VAL A 150 -3.67 11.05 -11.96
C VAL A 150 -2.41 10.62 -12.71
N ASP A 151 -1.39 11.48 -12.76
CA ASP A 151 -0.10 11.14 -13.39
C ASP A 151 0.62 10.01 -12.64
N ALA A 152 0.52 9.96 -11.30
CA ALA A 152 1.06 8.88 -10.49
C ALA A 152 0.35 7.55 -10.81
N PHE A 153 -0.97 7.56 -10.91
CA PHE A 153 -1.76 6.38 -11.31
C PHE A 153 -1.39 5.89 -12.71
N THR A 154 -1.30 6.81 -13.68
CA THR A 154 -0.98 6.49 -15.08
C THR A 154 0.44 5.93 -15.21
N SER A 155 1.38 6.47 -14.43
CA SER A 155 2.75 5.98 -14.38
C SER A 155 2.81 4.56 -13.82
N LEU A 156 2.05 4.29 -12.75
CA LEU A 156 1.96 2.97 -12.16
C LEU A 156 1.26 1.96 -13.09
N GLU A 157 0.29 2.41 -13.90
CA GLU A 157 -0.38 1.58 -14.91
C GLU A 157 0.56 1.13 -16.02
N ARG A 158 1.40 2.06 -16.49
CA ARG A 158 2.43 1.75 -17.48
C ARG A 158 3.52 0.84 -16.93
N ALA A 159 3.89 1.00 -15.67
CA ALA A 159 4.91 0.16 -15.03
C ALA A 159 4.43 -1.28 -14.83
N TYR A 160 3.12 -1.49 -14.59
CA TYR A 160 2.54 -2.80 -14.25
C TYR A 160 1.19 -3.08 -14.96
N PRO A 161 1.15 -3.15 -16.30
CA PRO A 161 -0.11 -3.24 -17.06
C PRO A 161 -0.88 -4.56 -16.92
N ASN A 162 -0.18 -5.70 -16.73
CA ASN A 162 -0.79 -7.04 -16.74
C ASN A 162 -1.41 -7.50 -15.41
N TYR A 163 -1.09 -6.83 -14.30
CA TYR A 163 -1.59 -7.15 -12.95
C TYR A 163 -1.96 -5.87 -12.20
N PHE A 164 -2.33 -4.83 -12.96
CA PHE A 164 -2.45 -3.47 -12.47
C PHE A 164 -3.22 -3.42 -11.16
N LEU A 165 -2.44 -3.25 -10.07
CA LEU A 165 -2.91 -3.01 -8.71
C LEU A 165 -3.79 -4.13 -8.12
N ASP A 166 -3.65 -5.35 -8.64
CA ASP A 166 -4.26 -6.52 -8.00
C ASP A 166 -3.41 -6.98 -6.80
N THR A 167 -3.60 -6.31 -5.68
CA THR A 167 -3.04 -6.70 -4.38
C THR A 167 -3.83 -7.83 -3.73
N THR A 168 -4.85 -8.41 -4.37
CA THR A 168 -5.63 -9.52 -3.77
C THR A 168 -4.77 -10.75 -3.55
N VAL A 169 -3.84 -11.05 -4.48
CA VAL A 169 -2.89 -12.15 -4.30
C VAL A 169 -2.01 -11.85 -3.08
N PHE A 170 -1.47 -10.63 -2.96
CA PHE A 170 -0.65 -10.23 -1.82
C PHE A 170 -1.41 -10.35 -0.49
N LEU A 171 -2.64 -9.82 -0.43
CA LEU A 171 -3.50 -9.86 0.74
C LEU A 171 -3.83 -11.30 1.16
N ARG A 172 -4.06 -12.20 0.19
CA ARG A 172 -4.27 -13.62 0.45
C ARG A 172 -3.01 -14.29 1.00
N GLU A 173 -1.83 -13.99 0.44
CA GLU A 173 -0.59 -14.55 0.96
C GLU A 173 -0.29 -14.04 2.39
N LEU A 174 -0.59 -12.77 2.68
CA LEU A 174 -0.53 -12.18 4.02
C LEU A 174 -1.49 -12.90 4.98
N GLU A 175 -2.75 -13.10 4.58
CA GLU A 175 -3.73 -13.81 5.39
C GLU A 175 -3.31 -15.25 5.69
N GLN A 176 -2.78 -15.96 4.68
CA GLN A 176 -2.24 -17.31 4.88
C GLN A 176 -1.06 -17.31 5.86
N ALA A 177 -0.13 -16.35 5.75
CA ALA A 177 0.99 -16.24 6.66
C ALA A 177 0.53 -16.05 8.11
N VAL A 178 -0.47 -15.20 8.32
CA VAL A 178 -1.01 -14.87 9.65
C VAL A 178 -1.90 -15.99 10.23
N THR A 179 -2.58 -16.76 9.37
CA THR A 179 -3.55 -17.80 9.80
C THR A 179 -2.93 -19.19 9.94
N SER A 180 -1.81 -19.46 9.27
CA SER A 180 -1.12 -20.76 9.35
C SER A 180 -0.45 -20.92 10.72
N ARG A 181 -1.20 -21.46 11.69
CA ARG A 181 -0.73 -21.90 13.00
C ARG A 181 -0.27 -23.34 12.99
#